data_AF-A0A7S2Z2R2-F1
#
_entry.id   AF-A0A7S2Z2R2-F1
#
_cell.length_a   1.000
_cell.length_b   1.000
_cell.length_c   1.000
_cell.angle_alpha   90.00
_cell.angle_beta   90.00
_cell.angle_gamma   90.00
#
_symmetry.space_group_name_H-M   'P 1'
#
loop_
_entity.id
_entity.type
_entity.pdbx_description
1 polymer ?
#
loop_
_entity_poly.entity_id
_entity_poly.type
_entity_poly.pdbx_seq_one_letter_code
_entity_poly.pdbx_strand_id
1 'polypeptide(L)'
;RGGSLSFAGLLEKVAGAVDPEVRIRFTSPHPKDFNDDVLRVIQKFPNVCNNLHMPAQSGSSSNLQRMRRGYTREAYLDLIHRAREIIPNLTLSTDLISGFCGETEEEHQDTLSLMDEAKYESAFCFAYSRRDKTYAARHLEDDVDQATKNRRLNE
;
A
#
# COMPACT_ATOMS: atom_id res chain seq x y z
N ARG A 1 -6.09 21.85 -24.62
CA ARG A 1 -6.08 21.49 -23.18
C ARG A 1 -4.66 21.72 -22.69
N GLY A 2 -4.41 22.73 -21.86
CA GLY A 2 -3.07 23.04 -21.35
C GLY A 2 -2.54 21.88 -20.52
N GLY A 3 -1.26 21.52 -20.72
CA GLY A 3 -0.65 20.29 -20.22
C GLY A 3 -0.83 20.10 -18.72
N SER A 4 -1.56 19.06 -18.33
CA SER A 4 -1.67 18.65 -16.93
C SER A 4 -0.30 18.15 -16.45
N LEU A 5 0.25 18.81 -15.43
CA LEU A 5 1.47 18.36 -14.76
C LEU A 5 1.21 17.01 -14.10
N SER A 6 2.06 16.00 -14.39
CA SER A 6 1.99 14.72 -13.69
C SER A 6 2.40 14.88 -12.22
N PHE A 7 2.01 13.94 -11.35
CA PHE A 7 2.45 13.98 -9.97
C PHE A 7 3.98 13.93 -9.84
N ALA A 8 4.67 13.12 -10.65
CA ALA A 8 6.13 13.10 -10.70
C ALA A 8 6.71 14.47 -11.08
N GLY A 9 6.14 15.15 -12.08
CA GLY A 9 6.56 16.48 -12.47
C GLY A 9 6.28 17.55 -11.40
N LEU A 10 5.21 17.40 -10.62
CA LEU A 10 4.94 18.25 -9.47
C LEU A 10 5.96 18.01 -8.36
N LEU A 11 6.22 16.75 -8.01
CA LEU A 11 7.17 16.37 -6.98
C LEU A 11 8.58 16.87 -7.31
N GLU A 12 9.01 16.71 -8.56
CA GLU A 12 10.31 17.21 -9.03
C GLU A 12 10.41 18.73 -8.93
N LYS A 13 9.37 19.46 -9.36
CA LYS A 13 9.35 20.92 -9.26
C LYS A 13 9.40 21.40 -7.82
N VAL A 14 8.65 20.77 -6.91
CA VAL A 14 8.66 21.12 -5.49
C VAL A 14 10.02 20.80 -4.88
N ALA A 15 10.55 19.60 -5.12
CA ALA A 15 11.83 19.16 -4.57
C ALA A 15 13.01 20.05 -4.98
N GLY A 16 13.01 20.54 -6.23
CA GLY A 16 14.05 21.45 -6.73
C GLY A 16 13.86 22.93 -6.39
N ALA A 17 12.66 23.34 -5.94
CA ALA A 17 12.35 24.75 -5.66
C ALA A 17 12.48 25.13 -4.18
N VAL A 18 12.45 24.16 -3.27
CA VAL A 18 12.60 24.39 -1.82
C VAL A 18 14.06 24.30 -1.39
N ASP A 19 14.34 24.80 -0.19
CA ASP A 19 15.64 24.62 0.45
C ASP A 19 16.00 23.12 0.57
N PRO A 20 17.22 22.70 0.21
CA PRO A 20 17.65 21.30 0.30
C PRO A 20 17.52 20.66 1.69
N GLU A 21 17.52 21.45 2.77
CA GLU A 21 17.33 20.95 4.14
C GLU A 21 15.86 20.66 4.47
N VAL A 22 14.90 21.14 3.66
CA VAL A 22 13.47 20.89 3.86
C VAL A 22 13.10 19.51 3.32
N ARG A 23 12.69 18.62 4.22
CA ARG A 23 12.24 17.27 3.87
C ARG A 23 10.82 17.26 3.31
N ILE A 24 10.65 16.61 2.16
CA ILE A 24 9.37 16.36 1.51
C ILE A 24 8.94 14.92 1.78
N ARG A 25 7.73 14.77 2.31
CA ARG A 25 7.06 13.49 2.52
C ARG A 25 5.65 13.59 1.98
N PHE A 26 5.21 12.53 1.32
CA PHE A 26 3.83 12.38 0.87
C PHE A 26 3.36 10.95 1.13
N THR A 27 2.05 10.78 1.13
CA THR A 27 1.39 9.47 1.27
C THR A 27 0.40 9.33 0.14
N SER A 28 0.43 8.19 -0.56
CA SER A 28 -0.62 7.83 -1.53
C SER A 28 -1.56 6.81 -0.90
N PRO A 29 -2.87 6.89 -1.17
CA PRO A 29 -3.83 5.87 -0.74
C PRO A 29 -3.77 4.59 -1.59
N HIS A 30 -2.96 4.55 -2.66
CA HIS A 30 -3.00 3.48 -3.65
C HIS A 30 -1.61 3.15 -4.24
N PRO A 31 -1.15 1.88 -4.16
CA PRO A 31 0.20 1.49 -4.64
C PRO A 31 0.49 1.84 -6.10
N LYS A 32 -0.51 1.78 -6.98
CA LYS A 32 -0.38 2.16 -8.41
C LYS A 32 0.10 3.59 -8.67
N ASP A 33 0.01 4.49 -7.71
CA ASP A 33 0.49 5.88 -7.88
C ASP A 33 2.03 5.97 -7.86
N PHE A 34 2.72 4.90 -7.43
CA PHE A 34 4.18 4.80 -7.41
C PHE A 34 4.74 4.23 -8.72
N ASN A 35 4.45 4.89 -9.84
CA ASN A 35 5.09 4.53 -11.11
C ASN A 35 6.58 4.90 -11.13
N ASP A 36 7.30 4.40 -12.13
CA ASP A 36 8.75 4.58 -12.26
C ASP A 36 9.18 6.05 -12.27
N ASP A 37 8.38 6.95 -12.82
CA ASP A 37 8.71 8.38 -12.84
C ASP A 37 8.73 8.95 -11.42
N VAL A 38 7.76 8.58 -10.58
CA VAL A 38 7.74 8.98 -9.16
C VAL A 38 8.95 8.40 -8.42
N LEU A 39 9.25 7.12 -8.62
CA LEU A 39 10.37 6.44 -7.97
C LEU A 39 11.72 7.09 -8.33
N ARG A 40 11.90 7.46 -9.61
CA ARG A 40 13.10 8.18 -10.07
C ARG A 40 13.22 9.57 -9.48
N VAL A 41 12.13 10.30 -9.28
CA VAL A 41 12.17 11.60 -8.59
C VAL A 41 12.60 11.41 -7.13
N ILE A 42 12.08 10.41 -6.42
CA ILE A 42 12.48 10.12 -5.04
C ILE A 42 13.98 9.80 -4.98
N GLN A 43 14.48 8.96 -5.89
CA GLN A 43 15.91 8.64 -5.96
C GLN A 43 16.77 9.89 -6.24
N LYS A 44 16.32 10.75 -7.17
CA LYS A 44 17.08 11.91 -7.64
C LYS A 44 17.26 13.00 -6.58
N PHE A 45 16.25 13.20 -5.72
CA PHE A 45 16.22 14.32 -4.79
C PHE A 45 16.40 13.85 -3.33
N PRO A 46 17.54 14.13 -2.68
CA PRO A 46 17.82 13.63 -1.33
C PRO A 46 16.91 14.24 -0.26
N ASN A 47 16.27 15.38 -0.54
CA ASN A 47 15.28 16.01 0.34
C ASN A 47 13.89 15.37 0.22
N VAL A 48 13.66 14.45 -0.72
CA VAL A 48 12.45 13.62 -0.77
C VAL A 48 12.69 12.35 0.05
N CYS A 49 11.77 12.03 0.96
CA CYS A 49 11.96 10.91 1.88
C CYS A 49 11.92 9.55 1.16
N ASN A 50 12.93 8.70 1.40
CA ASN A 50 12.98 7.28 0.98
C ASN A 50 12.07 6.38 1.86
N ASN A 51 10.87 6.86 2.18
CA ASN A 51 9.86 6.11 2.91
C ASN A 51 8.55 6.15 2.13
N LEU A 52 8.10 4.98 1.68
CA LEU A 52 6.86 4.85 0.94
C LEU A 52 5.79 4.19 1.80
N HIS A 53 4.64 4.84 1.89
CA HIS A 53 3.44 4.21 2.41
C HIS A 53 2.68 3.58 1.25
N MET A 54 2.66 2.24 1.21
CA MET A 54 2.03 1.43 0.17
C MET A 54 0.98 0.52 0.82
N PRO A 55 -0.29 0.94 0.87
CA PRO A 55 -1.33 0.14 1.49
C PRO A 55 -1.58 -1.16 0.71
N ALA A 56 -1.13 -2.30 1.24
CA ALA A 56 -1.34 -3.61 0.62
C ALA A 56 -2.78 -4.10 0.83
N GLN A 57 -3.30 -3.92 2.04
CA GLN A 57 -4.64 -4.26 2.52
C GLN A 57 -4.88 -5.76 2.72
N SER A 58 -4.38 -6.60 1.81
CA SER A 58 -4.36 -8.06 1.89
C SER A 58 -3.20 -8.59 1.04
N GLY A 59 -2.63 -9.74 1.40
CA GLY A 59 -1.64 -10.45 0.58
C GLY A 59 -2.22 -11.41 -0.43
N SER A 60 -3.53 -11.66 -0.41
CA SER A 60 -4.20 -12.55 -1.36
C SER A 60 -4.85 -11.79 -2.53
N SER A 61 -4.57 -12.22 -3.76
CA SER A 61 -5.14 -11.65 -5.00
C SER A 61 -6.66 -11.79 -5.08
N SER A 62 -7.23 -12.92 -4.66
CA SER A 62 -8.69 -13.12 -4.62
C SER A 62 -9.37 -12.20 -3.60
N ASN A 63 -8.77 -12.04 -2.42
CA ASN A 63 -9.28 -11.12 -1.41
C ASN A 63 -9.17 -9.66 -1.88
N LEU A 64 -8.04 -9.26 -2.48
CA LEU A 64 -7.85 -7.94 -3.09
C LEU A 64 -8.88 -7.63 -4.18
N GLN A 65 -9.28 -8.63 -4.96
CA GLN A 65 -10.36 -8.51 -5.95
C GLN A 65 -11.70 -8.23 -5.27
N ARG A 66 -12.05 -8.96 -4.20
CA ARG A 66 -13.28 -8.70 -3.42
C ARG A 66 -13.27 -7.32 -2.78
N MET A 67 -12.10 -6.85 -2.33
CA MET A 67 -11.88 -5.49 -1.81
C MET A 67 -11.88 -4.40 -2.91
N ARG A 68 -11.97 -4.76 -4.19
CA ARG A 68 -11.94 -3.85 -5.35
C ARG A 68 -10.66 -3.01 -5.45
N ARG A 69 -9.52 -3.59 -5.11
CA ARG A 69 -8.21 -2.92 -5.21
C ARG A 69 -7.70 -2.82 -6.65
N GLY A 70 -8.08 -3.75 -7.51
CA GLY A 70 -7.75 -3.73 -8.94
C GLY A 70 -6.26 -3.97 -9.24
N TYR A 71 -5.51 -4.52 -8.29
CA TYR A 71 -4.16 -5.06 -8.47
C TYR A 71 -4.10 -6.45 -7.82
N THR A 72 -3.11 -7.24 -8.20
CA THR A 72 -2.85 -8.56 -7.63
C THR A 72 -1.67 -8.49 -6.67
N ARG A 73 -1.47 -9.55 -5.88
CA ARG A 73 -0.30 -9.72 -5.01
C ARG A 73 1.00 -9.59 -5.80
N GLU A 74 1.08 -10.25 -6.95
CA GLU A 74 2.28 -10.31 -7.77
C GLU A 74 2.64 -8.92 -8.29
N ALA A 75 1.66 -8.19 -8.83
CA ALA A 75 1.88 -6.82 -9.29
C ALA A 75 2.34 -5.88 -8.16
N TYR A 76 1.90 -6.13 -6.94
CA TYR A 76 2.29 -5.37 -5.76
C TYR A 76 3.74 -5.70 -5.32
N LEU A 77 4.11 -6.99 -5.31
CA LEU A 77 5.49 -7.42 -5.04
C LEU A 77 6.47 -6.93 -6.10
N ASP A 78 6.09 -6.98 -7.39
CA ASP A 78 6.88 -6.43 -8.49
C ASP A 78 7.12 -4.92 -8.34
N LEU A 79 6.11 -4.18 -7.84
CA LEU A 79 6.28 -2.78 -7.51
C LEU A 79 7.28 -2.58 -6.36
N ILE A 80 7.19 -3.38 -5.30
CA ILE A 80 8.14 -3.32 -4.17
C ILE A 80 9.56 -3.62 -4.62
N HIS A 81 9.76 -4.66 -5.42
CA HIS A 81 11.08 -5.04 -5.93
C HIS A 81 11.68 -3.92 -6.77
N ARG A 82 10.92 -3.40 -7.74
CA ARG A 82 11.38 -2.26 -8.56
C ARG A 82 11.67 -1.01 -7.73
N ALA A 83 10.85 -0.70 -6.72
CA ALA A 83 11.07 0.45 -5.85
C ALA A 83 12.37 0.30 -5.05
N ARG A 84 12.67 -0.91 -4.53
CA ARG A 84 13.92 -1.22 -3.82
C ARG A 84 15.15 -1.16 -4.73
N GLU A 85 15.03 -1.56 -5.99
CA GLU A 85 16.10 -1.44 -6.98
C GLU A 85 16.43 0.01 -7.32
N ILE A 86 15.41 0.87 -7.43
CA ILE A 86 15.57 2.28 -7.81
C ILE A 86 16.03 3.14 -6.62
N ILE A 87 15.43 2.95 -5.44
CA ILE A 87 15.62 3.84 -4.28
C ILE A 87 16.50 3.14 -3.23
N PRO A 88 17.75 3.58 -3.03
CA PRO A 88 18.60 3.02 -1.98
C PRO A 88 18.04 3.33 -0.58
N ASN A 89 18.19 2.37 0.34
CA ASN A 89 17.70 2.47 1.73
C ASN A 89 16.18 2.76 1.82
N LEU A 90 15.39 2.23 0.89
CA LEU A 90 13.94 2.35 0.89
C LEU A 90 13.32 1.68 2.12
N THR A 91 12.52 2.44 2.86
CA THR A 91 11.66 1.92 3.93
C THR A 91 10.21 1.91 3.48
N LEU A 92 9.47 0.87 3.89
CA LEU A 92 8.09 0.70 3.50
C LEU A 92 7.19 0.71 4.73
N SER A 93 6.02 1.32 4.59
CA SER A 93 4.91 1.16 5.52
C SER A 93 3.65 0.73 4.78
N THR A 94 2.72 0.09 5.48
CA THR A 94 1.51 -0.47 4.86
C THR A 94 0.31 -0.38 5.80
N ASP A 95 -0.87 -0.61 5.24
CA ASP A 95 -2.11 -0.90 5.96
C ASP A 95 -2.57 -2.31 5.60
N LEU A 96 -3.04 -3.06 6.59
CA LEU A 96 -3.57 -4.42 6.43
C LEU A 96 -4.94 -4.55 7.12
N ILE A 97 -5.83 -5.33 6.53
CA ILE A 97 -7.15 -5.65 7.09
C ILE A 97 -7.25 -7.15 7.28
N SER A 98 -7.43 -7.59 8.52
CA SER A 98 -7.63 -8.99 8.89
C SER A 98 -9.13 -9.32 8.96
N GLY A 99 -9.52 -10.47 8.42
CA GLY A 99 -10.88 -11.00 8.44
C GLY A 99 -11.86 -10.17 7.63
N PHE A 100 -11.45 -9.72 6.44
CA PHE A 100 -12.38 -9.14 5.47
C PHE A 100 -13.48 -10.15 5.07
N CYS A 101 -14.61 -9.65 4.57
CA CYS A 101 -15.73 -10.48 4.09
C CYS A 101 -15.25 -11.62 3.15
N GLY A 102 -15.53 -12.86 3.53
CA GLY A 102 -15.18 -14.08 2.82
C GLY A 102 -13.70 -14.48 2.90
N GLU A 103 -12.90 -13.87 3.78
CA GLU A 103 -11.47 -14.20 3.89
C GLU A 103 -11.23 -15.59 4.48
N THR A 104 -10.62 -16.46 3.68
CA THR A 104 -10.27 -17.83 4.07
C THR A 104 -8.97 -17.87 4.88
N GLU A 105 -8.66 -19.02 5.49
CA GLU A 105 -7.39 -19.19 6.20
C GLU A 105 -6.19 -19.11 5.26
N GLU A 106 -6.31 -19.67 4.05
CA GLU A 106 -5.26 -19.60 3.02
C GLU A 106 -4.98 -18.14 2.61
N GLU A 107 -6.01 -17.32 2.42
CA GLU A 107 -5.85 -15.91 2.03
C GLU A 107 -5.26 -15.05 3.17
N HIS A 108 -5.50 -15.44 4.42
CA HIS A 108 -4.84 -14.84 5.58
C HIS A 108 -3.36 -15.25 5.64
N GLN A 109 -3.04 -16.52 5.41
CA GLN A 109 -1.64 -16.99 5.32
C GLN A 109 -0.88 -16.33 4.17
N ASP A 110 -1.54 -16.05 3.05
CA ASP A 110 -0.97 -15.20 1.99
C ASP A 110 -0.63 -13.80 2.54
N THR A 111 -1.49 -13.21 3.36
CA THR A 111 -1.23 -11.89 3.96
C THR A 111 0.01 -11.91 4.87
N LEU A 112 0.15 -12.93 5.71
CA LEU A 112 1.35 -13.10 6.55
C LEU A 112 2.62 -13.31 5.70
N SER A 113 2.56 -14.17 4.68
CA SER A 113 3.72 -14.39 3.80
C SER A 113 4.09 -13.14 2.99
N LEU A 114 3.12 -12.28 2.65
CA LEU A 114 3.41 -10.98 2.03
C LEU A 114 4.22 -10.10 2.99
N MET A 115 3.89 -10.06 4.27
CA MET A 115 4.64 -9.28 5.26
C MET A 115 6.08 -9.79 5.37
N ASP A 116 6.26 -11.10 5.32
CA ASP A 116 7.59 -11.72 5.33
C ASP A 116 8.43 -11.39 4.12
N GLU A 117 7.85 -11.30 2.93
CA GLU A 117 8.56 -10.97 1.70
C GLU A 117 8.79 -9.46 1.55
N ALA A 118 7.76 -8.67 1.84
CA ALA A 118 7.77 -7.23 1.71
C ALA A 118 8.57 -6.53 2.81
N LYS A 119 8.85 -7.16 3.96
CA LYS A 119 9.69 -6.63 5.06
C LYS A 119 9.40 -5.14 5.35
N TYR A 120 8.17 -4.84 5.77
CA TYR A 120 7.76 -3.49 6.13
C TYR A 120 8.46 -3.01 7.41
N GLU A 121 8.80 -1.72 7.45
CA GLU A 121 9.29 -1.05 8.67
C GLU A 121 8.15 -0.82 9.66
N SER A 122 6.94 -0.59 9.15
CA SER A 122 5.74 -0.42 9.97
C SER A 122 4.50 -0.89 9.22
N ALA A 123 3.54 -1.42 9.95
CA ALA A 123 2.25 -1.83 9.41
C ALA A 123 1.13 -1.38 10.34
N PHE A 124 0.08 -0.78 9.78
CA PHE A 124 -1.17 -0.52 10.49
C PHE A 124 -2.14 -1.65 10.20
N CYS A 125 -2.32 -2.54 11.17
CA CYS A 125 -3.20 -3.69 11.04
C CYS A 125 -4.54 -3.42 11.73
N PHE A 126 -5.64 -3.75 11.07
CA PHE A 126 -6.98 -3.56 11.58
C PHE A 126 -7.82 -4.82 11.37
N ALA A 127 -8.60 -5.23 12.37
CA ALA A 127 -9.69 -6.16 12.15
C ALA A 127 -10.75 -5.48 11.28
N TYR A 128 -11.31 -6.20 10.30
CA TYR A 128 -12.39 -5.67 9.47
C TYR A 128 -13.58 -5.24 10.34
N SER A 129 -14.07 -4.04 10.06
CA SER A 129 -15.27 -3.49 10.65
C SER A 129 -16.17 -2.93 9.55
N ARG A 130 -17.45 -3.30 9.59
CA ARG A 130 -18.45 -2.82 8.63
C ARG A 130 -18.59 -1.30 8.71
N ARG A 131 -18.67 -0.65 7.55
CA ARG A 131 -18.94 0.79 7.42
C ARG A 131 -20.06 1.01 6.41
N ASP A 132 -21.19 1.57 6.84
CA ASP A 132 -22.48 1.59 6.11
C ASP A 132 -22.45 2.15 4.68
N LYS A 133 -21.44 2.96 4.34
CA LYS A 133 -21.30 3.61 3.02
C LYS A 133 -20.38 2.87 2.04
N THR A 134 -19.80 1.72 2.42
CA THR A 134 -18.85 1.00 1.57
C THR A 134 -19.53 0.00 0.64
N TYR A 135 -18.83 -0.40 -0.42
CA TYR A 135 -19.25 -1.49 -1.29
C TYR A 135 -19.45 -2.79 -0.49
N ALA A 136 -18.49 -3.12 0.39
CA ALA A 136 -18.55 -4.31 1.23
C ALA A 136 -19.82 -4.34 2.08
N ALA A 137 -20.17 -3.23 2.75
CA ALA A 137 -21.37 -3.16 3.60
C ALA A 137 -22.71 -3.33 2.85
N ARG A 138 -22.72 -3.16 1.52
CA ARG A 138 -23.92 -3.25 0.68
C ARG A 138 -24.04 -4.57 -0.08
N HIS A 139 -22.92 -5.24 -0.34
CA HIS A 139 -22.85 -6.33 -1.31
C HIS A 139 -22.17 -7.59 -0.79
N LEU A 140 -21.50 -7.53 0.37
CA LEU A 140 -20.80 -8.66 0.96
C LEU A 140 -21.40 -8.97 2.32
N GLU A 141 -21.45 -10.26 2.65
CA GLU A 141 -21.77 -10.73 3.98
C GLU A 141 -20.52 -10.65 4.86
N ASP A 142 -20.67 -10.18 6.10
CA ASP A 142 -19.60 -10.21 7.09
C ASP A 142 -19.64 -11.56 7.83
N ASP A 143 -19.07 -12.57 7.17
CA ASP A 143 -19.12 -13.99 7.53
C ASP A 143 -17.90 -14.50 8.32
N VAL A 144 -16.91 -13.63 8.55
CA VAL A 144 -15.77 -13.93 9.43
C VAL A 144 -16.10 -13.47 10.85
N ASP A 145 -16.11 -14.40 11.79
CA ASP A 145 -16.46 -14.11 13.17
C ASP A 145 -15.40 -13.22 13.87
N GLN A 146 -15.82 -12.54 14.94
CA GLN A 146 -14.96 -11.59 15.65
C GLN A 146 -13.75 -12.24 16.33
N ALA A 147 -13.87 -13.50 16.78
CA ALA A 147 -12.75 -14.21 17.41
C ALA A 147 -11.67 -14.55 16.36
N THR A 148 -12.09 -14.97 15.16
CA THR A 148 -11.19 -15.20 14.02
C THR A 148 -10.51 -13.92 13.58
N LYS A 149 -11.25 -12.80 13.42
CA LYS A 149 -10.67 -11.47 13.12
C LYS A 149 -9.61 -11.05 14.13
N ASN A 150 -9.90 -11.22 15.41
CA ASN A 150 -8.98 -10.84 16.49
C ASN A 150 -7.76 -11.76 16.55
N ARG A 151 -7.92 -13.08 16.34
CA ARG A 151 -6.79 -14.01 16.24
C ARG A 151 -5.84 -13.57 15.13
N ARG A 152 -6.37 -13.40 13.91
CA ARG A 152 -5.61 -13.01 12.72
C ARG A 152 -4.91 -11.66 12.86
N LEU A 153 -5.50 -10.72 13.58
CA LEU A 153 -4.89 -9.42 13.87
C LEU A 153 -3.69 -9.51 14.82
N ASN A 154 -3.66 -10.52 15.70
CA ASN A 154 -2.59 -10.71 16.70
C ASN A 154 -1.42 -11.57 16.19
N GLU A 155 -1.56 -12.20 15.02
CA GLU A 155 -0.51 -12.93 14.32
C GLU A 155 0.44 -11.97 13.60
#